data_AF-A0A7C7UFP6-F1
#
_entry.id   AF-A0A7C7UFP6-F1
#
_cell.length_a   1.000
_cell.length_b   1.000
_cell.length_c   1.000
_cell.angle_alpha   90.00
_cell.angle_beta   90.00
_cell.angle_gamma   90.00
#
_symmetry.space_group_name_H-M   'P 1'
#
loop_
_entity.id
_entity.type
_entity.pdbx_description
1 polymer ?
#
loop_
_entity_poly.entity_id
_entity_poly.type
_entity_poly.pdbx_seq_one_letter_code
_entity_poly.pdbx_strand_id
1 'polypeptide(L)'
;MRLIPPPKNCDDLFLPDLCALPMVFLVVIIAELAAFALALAPLDIPLEQRWENLGMISLYVQWCALGSCTVLCIVRPWLCGMSNIRAGIISYVLILLVIVGVTELAYWLVYRVGYEYDLAWHWRFLARNVAIGALISGPILRYFYVRNQWRLKVQAESEARLQALQSRIRPHFLFNSMNTIASLVHAEPGQA
;
A
#
# COMPACT_ATOMS: atom_id res chain seq x y z
N MET A 1 -28.08 14.84 -7.05
CA MET A 1 -27.20 13.98 -7.86
C MET A 1 -25.76 14.36 -7.51
N ARG A 2 -25.14 13.68 -6.53
CA ARG A 2 -23.77 14.01 -6.10
C ARG A 2 -22.81 13.56 -7.20
N LEU A 3 -22.11 14.52 -7.78
CA LEU A 3 -21.03 14.32 -8.73
C LEU A 3 -19.98 13.42 -8.08
N ILE A 4 -19.96 12.15 -8.46
CA ILE A 4 -18.83 11.25 -8.22
C ILE A 4 -17.74 11.77 -9.15
N PRO A 5 -16.65 12.38 -8.65
CA PRO A 5 -15.56 12.79 -9.53
C PRO A 5 -15.00 11.56 -10.25
N PRO A 6 -14.61 11.67 -11.53
CA PRO A 6 -14.04 10.56 -12.27
C PRO A 6 -12.80 10.03 -11.53
N PRO A 7 -12.55 8.71 -11.53
CA PRO A 7 -11.38 8.15 -10.88
C PRO A 7 -10.13 8.77 -11.53
N LYS A 8 -9.35 9.50 -10.75
CA LYS A 8 -8.02 9.96 -11.14
C LYS A 8 -7.19 8.69 -11.43
N ASN A 9 -6.56 8.58 -12.61
CA ASN A 9 -5.68 7.45 -12.91
C ASN A 9 -4.53 7.44 -11.90
N CYS A 10 -4.62 6.55 -10.91
CA CYS A 10 -3.64 6.39 -9.85
C CYS A 10 -2.58 5.35 -10.25
N ASP A 11 -2.25 5.23 -11.53
CA ASP A 11 -1.37 4.17 -12.07
C ASP A 11 0.06 4.24 -11.50
N ASP A 12 0.48 5.44 -11.06
CA ASP A 12 1.76 5.67 -10.40
C ASP A 12 1.71 5.58 -8.86
N LEU A 13 0.50 5.40 -8.29
CA LEU A 13 0.35 5.33 -6.85
C LEU A 13 0.94 4.03 -6.35
N PHE A 14 1.88 4.21 -5.43
CA PHE A 14 2.60 3.13 -4.81
C PHE A 14 1.67 2.09 -4.10
N LEU A 15 0.56 2.49 -3.51
CA LEU A 15 -0.38 1.58 -2.85
C LEU A 15 -1.20 0.75 -3.86
N PRO A 16 -1.19 -0.59 -3.77
CA PRO A 16 -2.13 -1.41 -4.55
C PRO A 16 -3.57 -1.14 -4.13
N ASP A 17 -4.53 -1.57 -4.94
CA ASP A 17 -5.95 -1.53 -4.61
C ASP A 17 -6.26 -2.41 -3.39
N LEU A 18 -6.06 -1.87 -2.18
CA LEU A 18 -6.41 -2.51 -0.91
C LEU A 18 -7.93 -2.71 -0.75
N CYS A 19 -8.71 -2.09 -1.64
CA CYS A 19 -10.16 -2.27 -1.74
C CYS A 19 -10.56 -3.43 -2.65
N ALA A 20 -9.61 -3.98 -3.41
CA ALA A 20 -9.89 -5.14 -4.24
C ALA A 20 -10.00 -6.39 -3.36
N LEU A 21 -11.00 -7.22 -3.65
CA LEU A 21 -11.27 -8.49 -2.96
C LEU A 21 -10.02 -9.35 -2.71
N PRO A 22 -9.09 -9.54 -3.68
CA PRO A 22 -7.89 -10.35 -3.44
C PRO A 22 -6.96 -9.77 -2.37
N MET A 23 -6.86 -8.45 -2.29
CA MET A 23 -5.99 -7.78 -1.31
C MET A 23 -6.61 -7.77 0.08
N VAL A 24 -7.93 -7.54 0.18
CA VAL A 24 -8.66 -7.67 1.45
C VAL A 24 -8.51 -9.10 1.99
N PHE A 25 -8.63 -10.11 1.13
CA PHE A 25 -8.45 -11.51 1.52
C PHE A 25 -7.04 -11.79 2.04
N LEU A 26 -6.00 -11.27 1.37
CA LEU A 26 -4.62 -11.39 1.82
C LEU A 26 -4.41 -10.70 3.18
N VAL A 27 -4.99 -9.51 3.38
CA VAL A 27 -4.92 -8.78 4.66
C VAL A 27 -5.60 -9.58 5.77
N VAL A 28 -6.76 -10.19 5.50
CA VAL A 28 -7.46 -11.07 6.44
C VAL A 28 -6.61 -12.29 6.81
N ILE A 29 -5.92 -12.92 5.86
CA ILE A 29 -5.01 -14.04 6.16
C ILE A 29 -3.87 -13.60 7.08
N ILE A 30 -3.23 -12.46 6.80
CA ILE A 30 -2.14 -11.93 7.64
C ILE A 30 -2.66 -11.58 9.04
N ALA A 31 -3.85 -11.01 9.13
CA ALA A 31 -4.53 -10.69 10.38
C ALA A 31 -4.80 -11.95 11.22
N GLU A 32 -5.33 -12.99 10.60
CA GLU A 32 -5.60 -14.27 11.28
C GLU A 32 -4.31 -14.94 11.76
N LEU A 33 -3.25 -14.95 10.94
CA LEU A 33 -1.93 -15.44 11.36
C LEU A 33 -1.36 -14.66 12.55
N ALA A 34 -1.54 -13.34 12.57
CA ALA A 34 -1.16 -12.51 13.72
C ALA A 34 -2.01 -12.83 14.96
N ALA A 35 -3.31 -13.07 14.80
CA ALA A 35 -4.19 -13.47 15.89
C ALA A 35 -3.77 -14.80 16.52
N PHE A 36 -3.46 -15.82 15.69
CA PHE A 36 -2.90 -17.08 16.15
C PHE A 36 -1.59 -16.87 16.92
N ALA A 37 -0.67 -16.07 16.37
CA ALA A 37 0.60 -15.77 17.04
C ALA A 37 0.39 -15.10 18.40
N LEU A 38 -0.57 -14.17 18.51
CA LEU A 38 -0.89 -13.49 19.77
C LEU A 38 -1.57 -14.41 20.79
N ALA A 39 -2.42 -15.32 20.35
CA ALA A 39 -3.10 -16.27 21.22
C ALA A 39 -2.20 -17.40 21.72
N LEU A 40 -1.18 -17.78 20.93
CA LEU A 40 -0.17 -18.79 21.31
C LEU A 40 0.98 -18.21 22.14
N ALA A 41 1.16 -16.89 22.15
CA ALA A 41 2.24 -16.23 22.88
C ALA A 41 2.25 -16.52 24.41
N PRO A 42 1.11 -16.61 25.11
CA PRO A 42 1.11 -16.91 26.55
C PRO A 42 1.24 -18.43 26.82
N LEU A 43 2.32 -18.82 27.51
CA LEU A 43 2.60 -20.21 27.86
C LEU A 43 1.80 -20.71 29.07
N ASP A 44 1.35 -19.82 29.96
CA ASP A 44 0.83 -20.16 31.29
C ASP A 44 -0.71 -20.31 31.37
N ILE A 45 -1.41 -20.42 30.24
CA ILE A 45 -2.89 -20.40 30.19
C ILE A 45 -3.47 -21.80 29.90
N PRO A 46 -4.52 -22.25 30.64
CA PRO A 46 -5.22 -23.50 30.35
C PRO A 46 -5.89 -23.53 28.95
N LEU A 47 -6.07 -24.73 28.40
CA LEU A 47 -6.55 -24.94 27.03
C LEU A 47 -7.94 -24.31 26.75
N GLU A 48 -8.89 -24.39 27.69
CA GLU A 48 -10.24 -23.83 27.49
C GLU A 48 -10.20 -22.30 27.32
N GLN A 49 -9.48 -21.60 28.20
CA GLN A 49 -9.33 -20.14 28.13
C GLN A 49 -8.58 -19.69 26.87
N ARG A 50 -7.71 -20.54 26.30
CA ARG A 50 -7.04 -20.25 25.02
C ARG A 50 -8.03 -20.18 23.86
N TRP A 51 -9.03 -21.05 23.79
CA TRP A 51 -10.04 -21.04 22.74
C TRP A 51 -10.94 -19.81 22.81
N GLU A 52 -11.33 -19.42 24.02
CA GLU A 52 -12.11 -18.20 24.24
C GLU A 52 -11.31 -16.94 23.86
N ASN A 53 -10.05 -16.86 24.29
CA ASN A 53 -9.16 -15.75 23.96
C ASN A 53 -8.88 -15.68 22.45
N LEU A 54 -8.73 -16.82 21.77
CA LEU A 54 -8.55 -16.88 20.31
C LEU A 54 -9.68 -16.16 19.58
N GLY A 55 -10.94 -16.43 19.96
CA GLY A 55 -12.10 -15.80 19.32
C GLY A 55 -12.10 -14.28 19.49
N MET A 56 -11.84 -13.80 20.71
CA MET A 56 -11.77 -12.36 20.99
C MET A 56 -10.58 -11.67 20.32
N ILE A 57 -9.41 -12.31 20.31
CA ILE A 57 -8.20 -11.79 19.67
C ILE A 57 -8.39 -11.75 18.14
N SER A 58 -8.90 -12.81 17.53
CA SER A 58 -9.17 -12.85 16.08
C SER A 58 -10.17 -11.76 15.71
N LEU A 59 -11.30 -11.64 16.42
CA LEU A 59 -12.29 -10.60 16.16
C LEU A 59 -11.67 -9.19 16.25
N TYR A 60 -10.87 -8.93 17.28
CA TYR A 60 -10.18 -7.66 17.47
C TYR A 60 -9.20 -7.35 16.33
N VAL A 61 -8.33 -8.30 15.98
CA VAL A 61 -7.32 -8.12 14.92
C VAL A 61 -7.98 -7.96 13.56
N GLN A 62 -9.04 -8.73 13.27
CA GLN A 62 -9.83 -8.64 12.06
C GLN A 62 -10.49 -7.27 11.93
N TRP A 63 -11.05 -6.74 13.03
CA TRP A 63 -11.67 -5.41 13.04
C TRP A 63 -10.63 -4.32 12.78
N CYS A 64 -9.45 -4.41 13.39
CA CYS A 64 -8.35 -3.48 13.13
C CYS A 64 -7.93 -3.51 11.65
N ALA A 65 -7.78 -4.72 11.08
CA ALA A 65 -7.35 -4.91 9.71
C ALA A 65 -8.38 -4.39 8.70
N LEU A 66 -9.65 -4.78 8.86
CA LEU A 66 -10.74 -4.33 8.00
C LEU A 66 -11.00 -2.83 8.16
N GLY A 67 -10.98 -2.30 9.38
CA GLY A 67 -11.10 -0.86 9.64
C GLY A 67 -9.98 -0.06 8.96
N SER A 68 -8.76 -0.57 9.02
CA SER A 68 -7.62 0.04 8.33
C SER A 68 -7.81 0.02 6.81
N CYS A 69 -8.25 -1.11 6.23
CA CYS A 69 -8.60 -1.19 4.81
C CYS A 69 -9.71 -0.20 4.43
N THR A 70 -10.79 -0.12 5.20
CA THR A 70 -11.91 0.80 4.95
C THR A 70 -11.45 2.26 4.97
N VAL A 71 -10.69 2.66 5.99
CA VAL A 71 -10.16 4.02 6.09
C VAL A 71 -9.23 4.32 4.92
N LEU A 72 -8.29 3.42 4.60
CA LEU A 72 -7.39 3.61 3.46
C LEU A 72 -8.15 3.69 2.13
N CYS A 73 -9.23 2.93 1.95
CA CYS A 73 -10.10 3.00 0.79
C CYS A 73 -10.79 4.37 0.64
N ILE A 74 -11.29 4.92 1.76
CA ILE A 74 -11.96 6.22 1.77
C ILE A 74 -10.98 7.36 1.48
N VAL A 75 -9.76 7.28 2.03
CA VAL A 75 -8.75 8.35 1.87
C VAL A 75 -7.94 8.18 0.57
N ARG A 76 -7.97 7.01 -0.08
CA ARG A 76 -7.27 6.74 -1.35
C ARG A 76 -7.40 7.84 -2.43
N PRO A 77 -8.61 8.34 -2.79
CA PRO A 77 -8.73 9.40 -3.79
C PRO A 77 -7.98 10.69 -3.43
N TRP A 78 -7.84 10.99 -2.13
CA TRP A 78 -7.04 12.10 -1.64
C TRP A 78 -5.53 11.80 -1.73
N LEU A 79 -5.12 10.56 -1.45
CA LEU A 79 -3.72 10.12 -1.56
C LEU A 79 -3.19 10.19 -3.00
N CYS A 80 -4.04 9.96 -4.00
CA CYS A 80 -3.64 10.06 -5.42
C CYS A 80 -3.26 11.49 -5.85
N GLY A 81 -3.57 12.51 -5.04
CA GLY A 81 -3.11 13.89 -5.28
C GLY A 81 -1.68 14.17 -4.80
N MET A 82 -1.02 13.22 -4.13
CA MET A 82 0.21 13.45 -3.38
C MET A 82 1.38 12.60 -3.89
N SER A 83 2.61 13.01 -3.58
CA SER A 83 3.82 12.22 -3.87
C SER A 83 3.80 10.86 -3.17
N ASN A 84 4.35 9.82 -3.81
CA ASN A 84 4.39 8.44 -3.31
C ASN A 84 4.94 8.28 -1.88
N ILE A 85 5.94 9.08 -1.47
CA ILE A 85 6.51 9.05 -0.12
C ILE A 85 5.50 9.56 0.92
N ARG A 86 4.86 10.70 0.65
CA ARG A 86 3.83 11.28 1.53
C ARG A 86 2.62 10.34 1.65
N ALA A 87 2.19 9.74 0.55
CA ALA A 87 1.10 8.76 0.55
C ALA A 87 1.43 7.54 1.44
N GLY A 88 2.66 7.06 1.42
CA GLY A 88 3.14 5.99 2.31
C GLY A 88 3.13 6.40 3.79
N ILE A 89 3.68 7.56 4.12
CA ILE A 89 3.71 8.06 5.51
C ILE A 89 2.29 8.26 6.05
N ILE A 90 1.40 8.87 5.27
CA ILE A 90 0.00 9.09 5.67
C ILE A 90 -0.73 7.77 5.86
N SER A 91 -0.54 6.80 4.95
CA SER A 91 -1.14 5.47 5.11
C SER A 91 -0.67 4.79 6.38
N TYR A 92 0.63 4.86 6.68
CA TYR A 92 1.20 4.29 7.90
C TYR A 92 0.58 4.91 9.16
N VAL A 93 0.53 6.25 9.21
CA VAL A 93 -0.07 6.99 10.33
C VAL A 93 -1.55 6.66 10.48
N LEU A 94 -2.30 6.58 9.38
CA LEU A 94 -3.73 6.21 9.41
C LEU A 94 -3.96 4.82 9.99
N ILE A 95 -3.15 3.82 9.59
CA ILE A 95 -3.24 2.46 10.15
C ILE A 95 -3.00 2.51 11.66
N LEU A 96 -1.95 3.20 12.11
CA LEU A 96 -1.68 3.32 13.55
C LEU A 96 -2.80 4.04 14.30
N LEU A 97 -3.39 5.10 13.72
CA LEU A 97 -4.53 5.80 14.31
C LEU A 97 -5.77 4.90 14.42
N VAL A 98 -6.04 4.07 13.41
CA VAL A 98 -7.14 3.08 13.48
C VAL A 98 -6.88 2.09 14.61
N ILE A 99 -5.66 1.57 14.74
CA ILE A 99 -5.30 0.63 15.82
C ILE A 99 -5.50 1.30 17.18
N VAL A 100 -5.02 2.53 17.37
CA VAL A 100 -5.23 3.30 18.61
C VAL A 100 -6.72 3.48 18.90
N GLY A 101 -7.51 3.90 17.91
CA GLY A 101 -8.95 4.11 18.07
C GLY A 101 -9.72 2.84 18.42
N VAL A 102 -9.39 1.71 17.78
CA VAL A 102 -10.01 0.41 18.10
C VAL A 102 -9.55 -0.09 19.48
N THR A 103 -8.28 0.12 19.85
CA THR A 103 -7.76 -0.23 21.18
C THR A 103 -8.48 0.55 22.27
N GLU A 104 -8.66 1.85 22.09
CA GLU A 104 -9.38 2.72 23.03
C GLU A 104 -10.85 2.36 23.14
N LEU A 105 -11.51 2.09 22.00
CA LEU A 105 -12.90 1.65 21.99
C LEU A 105 -13.07 0.33 22.75
N ALA A 106 -12.15 -0.62 22.55
CA ALA A 106 -12.11 -1.87 23.30
C ALA A 106 -11.88 -1.65 24.80
N TYR A 107 -10.96 -0.75 25.17
CA TYR A 107 -10.73 -0.36 26.56
C TYR A 107 -11.98 0.24 27.21
N TRP A 108 -12.66 1.16 26.52
CA TRP A 108 -13.84 1.85 27.04
C TRP A 108 -15.06 0.94 27.18
N LEU A 109 -15.31 0.05 26.20
CA LEU A 109 -16.45 -0.86 26.21
C LEU A 109 -16.27 -2.05 27.17
N VAL A 110 -15.07 -2.65 27.19
CA VAL A 110 -14.84 -3.93 27.89
C VAL A 110 -14.22 -3.71 29.27
N TYR A 111 -13.21 -2.85 29.36
CA TYR A 111 -12.39 -2.74 30.58
C TYR A 111 -12.88 -1.66 31.54
N ARG A 112 -13.38 -0.52 31.05
CA ARG A 112 -13.88 0.58 31.90
C ARG A 112 -15.12 0.22 32.71
N VAL A 113 -15.97 -0.67 32.19
CA VAL A 113 -17.24 -1.08 32.84
C VAL A 113 -17.00 -2.18 33.88
N GLY A 114 -15.87 -2.90 33.82
CA GLY A 114 -15.63 -4.09 34.63
C GLY A 114 -14.64 -3.94 35.80
N TYR A 115 -13.64 -3.05 35.70
CA TYR A 115 -12.54 -2.98 36.69
C TYR A 115 -11.84 -1.60 36.70
N GLU A 116 -11.41 -1.14 37.88
CA GLU A 116 -10.56 0.05 38.04
C GLU A 116 -9.10 -0.29 37.69
N TYR A 117 -8.74 -0.22 36.41
CA TYR A 117 -7.35 -0.38 35.97
C TYR A 117 -6.58 0.95 36.08
N ASP A 118 -5.35 0.86 36.59
CA ASP A 118 -4.42 2.00 36.66
C ASP A 118 -4.05 2.53 35.26
N LEU A 119 -3.82 3.84 35.16
CA LEU A 119 -3.45 4.55 33.93
C LEU A 119 -2.15 3.97 33.33
N ALA A 120 -1.25 3.47 34.17
CA ALA A 120 -0.02 2.81 33.74
C ALA A 120 -0.26 1.46 33.03
N TRP A 121 -1.34 0.75 33.35
CA TRP A 121 -1.72 -0.48 32.66
C TRP A 121 -2.30 -0.18 31.27
N HIS A 122 -3.16 0.83 31.19
CA HIS A 122 -3.73 1.33 29.94
C HIS A 122 -2.62 1.73 28.93
N TRP A 123 -1.64 2.54 29.36
CA TRP A 123 -0.55 2.96 28.48
C TRP A 123 0.29 1.78 27.97
N ARG A 124 0.60 0.80 28.84
CA ARG A 124 1.34 -0.42 28.44
C ARG A 124 0.56 -1.25 27.44
N PHE A 125 -0.76 -1.39 27.63
CA PHE A 125 -1.63 -2.11 26.71
C PHE A 125 -1.69 -1.42 25.34
N LEU A 126 -1.88 -0.10 25.32
CA LEU A 126 -1.89 0.70 24.10
C LEU A 126 -0.55 0.61 23.35
N ALA A 127 0.56 0.84 24.06
CA ALA A 127 1.90 0.78 23.50
C ALA A 127 2.22 -0.60 22.90
N ARG A 128 1.80 -1.68 23.54
CA ARG A 128 1.99 -3.05 23.03
C ARG A 128 1.23 -3.27 21.71
N ASN A 129 -0.05 -2.89 21.65
CA ASN A 129 -0.87 -3.03 20.44
C ASN A 129 -0.34 -2.19 19.29
N VAL A 130 0.03 -0.93 19.57
CA VAL A 130 0.64 -0.04 18.58
C VAL A 130 1.98 -0.57 18.10
N ALA A 131 2.83 -1.11 18.97
CA ALA A 131 4.10 -1.70 18.59
C ALA A 131 3.92 -2.93 17.68
N ILE A 132 2.97 -3.82 17.99
CA ILE A 132 2.64 -4.98 17.15
C ILE A 132 2.14 -4.51 15.78
N GLY A 133 1.20 -3.56 15.77
CA GLY A 133 0.67 -2.97 14.54
C GLY A 133 1.75 -2.32 13.68
N ALA A 134 2.65 -1.56 14.31
CA ALA A 134 3.79 -0.92 13.65
C ALA A 134 4.76 -1.95 13.05
N LEU A 135 5.03 -3.04 13.78
CA LEU A 135 5.93 -4.11 13.36
C LEU A 135 5.38 -4.89 12.16
N ILE A 136 4.06 -5.05 12.06
CA ILE A 136 3.42 -5.75 10.93
C ILE A 136 3.26 -4.80 9.73
N SER A 137 2.69 -3.61 9.95
CA SER A 137 2.36 -2.67 8.87
C SER A 137 3.59 -2.05 8.20
N GLY A 138 4.68 -1.81 8.95
CA GLY A 138 5.90 -1.19 8.44
C GLY A 138 6.57 -1.99 7.31
N PRO A 139 6.93 -3.27 7.53
CA PRO A 139 7.49 -4.13 6.48
C PRO A 139 6.57 -4.30 5.27
N ILE A 140 5.24 -4.39 5.49
CA ILE A 140 4.25 -4.49 4.40
C ILE A 140 4.32 -3.24 3.52
N LEU A 141 4.33 -2.04 4.12
CA LEU A 141 4.46 -0.79 3.37
C LEU A 141 5.79 -0.69 2.63
N ARG A 142 6.90 -1.10 3.26
CA ARG A 142 8.22 -1.12 2.61
C ARG A 142 8.26 -2.09 1.44
N TYR A 143 7.69 -3.28 1.61
CA TYR A 143 7.61 -4.31 0.57
C TYR A 143 6.88 -3.77 -0.65
N PHE A 144 5.69 -3.21 -0.40
CA PHE A 144 4.94 -2.55 -1.44
C PHE A 144 5.82 -1.46 -2.09
N TYR A 145 6.54 -0.64 -1.32
CA TYR A 145 7.26 0.56 -1.83
C TYR A 145 8.31 0.16 -2.84
N VAL A 146 9.08 -0.84 -2.44
CA VAL A 146 10.07 -1.48 -3.27
C VAL A 146 9.38 -2.05 -4.51
N ARG A 147 8.31 -2.83 -4.38
CA ARG A 147 7.61 -3.45 -5.51
C ARG A 147 7.14 -2.44 -6.57
N ASN A 148 6.68 -1.26 -6.19
CA ASN A 148 6.31 -0.23 -7.15
C ASN A 148 7.54 0.40 -7.84
N GLN A 149 8.61 0.67 -7.10
CA GLN A 149 9.86 1.13 -7.70
C GLN A 149 10.41 0.11 -8.71
N TRP A 150 10.30 -1.19 -8.42
CA TRP A 150 10.67 -2.25 -9.36
C TRP A 150 9.79 -2.21 -10.62
N ARG A 151 8.46 -2.05 -10.50
CA ARG A 151 7.57 -1.94 -11.67
C ARG A 151 7.92 -0.76 -12.56
N LEU A 152 8.11 0.43 -11.99
CA LEU A 152 8.46 1.64 -12.74
C LEU A 152 9.81 1.48 -13.46
N LYS A 153 10.81 0.87 -12.80
CA LYS A 153 12.11 0.60 -13.42
C LYS A 153 12.01 -0.38 -14.57
N VAL A 154 11.25 -1.48 -14.41
CA VAL A 154 11.07 -2.49 -15.45
C VAL A 154 10.33 -1.90 -16.66
N GLN A 155 9.32 -1.06 -16.45
CA GLN A 155 8.63 -0.35 -17.54
C GLN A 155 9.59 0.57 -18.29
N ALA A 156 10.34 1.43 -17.59
CA ALA A 156 11.31 2.33 -18.20
C ALA A 156 12.41 1.57 -18.98
N GLU A 157 12.88 0.43 -18.44
CA GLU A 157 13.85 -0.41 -19.12
C GLU A 157 13.25 -1.07 -20.38
N SER A 158 12.00 -1.53 -20.31
CA SER A 158 11.31 -2.11 -21.47
C SER A 158 11.10 -1.08 -22.59
N GLU A 159 10.73 0.15 -22.24
CA GLU A 159 10.58 1.27 -23.19
C GLU A 159 11.93 1.65 -23.81
N ALA A 160 12.99 1.77 -23.00
CA ALA A 160 14.33 2.06 -23.50
C ALA A 160 14.85 0.94 -24.42
N ARG A 161 14.57 -0.33 -24.11
CA ARG A 161 14.90 -1.47 -24.98
C ARG A 161 14.12 -1.41 -26.29
N LEU A 162 12.83 -1.09 -26.26
CA LEU A 162 12.03 -0.89 -27.47
C LEU A 162 12.56 0.28 -28.31
N GLN A 163 12.95 1.38 -27.68
CA GLN A 163 13.54 2.54 -28.35
C GLN A 163 14.90 2.21 -28.98
N ALA A 164 15.73 1.40 -28.32
CA ALA A 164 17.01 0.91 -28.87
C ALA A 164 16.83 -0.11 -30.02
N LEU A 165 15.76 -0.90 -30.00
CA LEU A 165 15.38 -1.77 -31.12
C LEU A 165 14.83 -0.93 -32.29
N GLN A 166 14.00 0.07 -32.00
CA GLN A 166 13.50 1.00 -33.02
C GLN A 166 14.62 1.85 -33.61
N SER A 167 15.65 2.24 -32.87
CA SER A 167 16.81 2.96 -33.43
C SER A 167 17.60 2.10 -34.41
N ARG A 168 17.47 0.77 -34.36
CA ARG A 168 18.02 -0.14 -35.37
C ARG A 168 17.07 -0.40 -36.55
N ILE A 169 15.77 -0.11 -36.43
CA ILE A 169 14.75 -0.40 -37.45
C ILE A 169 14.26 0.87 -38.17
N ARG A 170 14.41 2.06 -37.58
CA ARG A 170 13.99 3.34 -38.16
C ARG A 170 15.21 4.04 -38.79
N PRO A 171 15.42 3.98 -40.12
CA PRO A 171 16.48 4.71 -40.77
C PRO A 171 15.98 6.14 -41.01
N HIS A 172 15.34 6.77 -40.01
CA HIS A 172 14.87 8.15 -40.19
C HIS A 172 16.05 9.07 -40.53
N PHE A 173 17.21 8.79 -39.94
CA PHE A 173 18.46 9.48 -40.28
C PHE A 173 18.91 9.17 -41.71
N LEU A 174 18.86 7.90 -42.14
CA LEU A 174 19.30 7.49 -43.48
C LEU A 174 18.37 8.04 -44.59
N PHE A 175 17.06 8.02 -44.38
CA PHE A 175 16.08 8.60 -45.30
C PHE A 175 16.12 10.14 -45.32
N ASN A 176 16.30 10.81 -44.17
CA ASN A 176 16.53 12.26 -44.17
C ASN A 176 17.82 12.63 -44.90
N SER A 177 18.90 11.86 -44.68
CA SER A 177 20.17 12.08 -45.38
C SER A 177 20.04 11.85 -46.88
N MET A 178 19.39 10.77 -47.33
CA MET A 178 19.17 10.52 -48.76
C MET A 178 18.27 11.57 -49.42
N ASN A 179 17.17 11.99 -48.79
CA ASN A 179 16.28 13.02 -49.34
C ASN A 179 16.98 14.39 -49.41
N THR A 180 17.79 14.72 -48.39
CA THR A 180 18.59 15.95 -48.41
C THR A 180 19.63 15.91 -49.53
N ILE A 181 20.35 14.80 -49.69
CA ILE A 181 21.33 14.61 -50.77
C ILE A 181 20.65 14.63 -52.15
N ALA A 182 19.49 13.99 -52.30
CA ALA A 182 18.72 14.03 -53.55
C ALA A 182 18.25 15.45 -53.89
N SER A 183 17.86 16.25 -52.89
CA SER A 183 17.50 17.65 -53.09
C SER A 183 18.70 18.53 -53.48
N LEU A 184 19.89 18.24 -52.96
CA LEU A 184 21.14 18.93 -53.31
C LEU A 184 21.61 18.57 -54.72
N VAL A 185 21.41 17.33 -55.16
CA VAL A 185 21.76 16.88 -56.52
C VAL A 185 20.79 17.42 -57.58
N HIS A 186 19.53 17.68 -57.23
CA HIS A 186 18.55 18.29 -58.15
C HIS A 186 18.60 19.82 -58.18
N ALA A 187 19.35 20.47 -57.29
CA ALA A 187 19.47 21.92 -57.24
C ALA A 187 20.51 22.50 -58.22
N GLU A 188 21.24 21.67 -58.98
CA GLU A 188 22.21 22.13 -60.01
C GLU A 188 22.08 21.44 -61.38
N PRO A 189 20.98 21.65 -62.15
CA PRO A 189 21.02 21.49 -63.59
C PRO A 189 21.15 22.88 -64.24
N GLY A 190 22.39 23.29 -64.53
CA GLY A 190 22.67 24.37 -65.49
C GLY A 190 22.93 25.76 -64.90
N GLN A 191 24.18 26.00 -64.54
CA GLN A 191 24.81 27.28 -64.88
C GLN A 191 26.04 26.97 -65.74
N ALA A 192 25.76 26.86 -67.03
CA ALA A 192 26.70 27.09 -68.12
C ALA A 192 26.74 28.60 -68.42
#